data_AF-A0A967CBX2-F1
#
_entry.id   AF-A0A967CBX2-F1
#
_cell.length_a   1.000
_cell.length_b   1.000
_cell.length_c   1.000
_cell.angle_alpha   90.00
_cell.angle_beta   90.00
_cell.angle_gamma   90.00
#
_symmetry.space_group_name_H-M   'P 1'
#
loop_
_entity.id
_entity.type
_entity.pdbx_description
1 polymer ?
#
loop_
_entity_poly.entity_id
_entity_poly.type
_entity_poly.pdbx_seq_one_letter_code
_entity_poly.pdbx_strand_id
1 'polypeptide(L)' 'NLKGEFVLMLSGGASQKNAVSSQAEPSRLASLLGAHMSSKDIATTLSSMFGLNKNEAYQIALSCKEKG' A
#
# COMPACT_ATOMS: atom_id res chain seq x y z
N ASN A 1 -7.09 -11.89 -29.52
CA ASN A 1 -7.50 -11.02 -28.40
C ASN A 1 -7.50 -11.81 -27.10
N LEU A 2 -6.34 -11.99 -26.46
CA LEU A 2 -6.31 -12.52 -25.09
C LEU A 2 -6.55 -11.35 -24.12
N LYS A 3 -7.75 -11.31 -23.51
CA LYS A 3 -7.97 -10.56 -22.28
C LYS A 3 -7.35 -11.37 -21.15
N GLY A 4 -6.13 -11.02 -20.75
CA GLY A 4 -5.48 -11.68 -19.62
C GLY A 4 -6.11 -11.22 -18.31
N GLU A 5 -6.69 -12.14 -17.57
CA GLU A 5 -7.01 -11.94 -16.15
C GLU A 5 -5.87 -12.56 -15.33
N PHE A 6 -5.38 -11.82 -14.34
CA PHE A 6 -4.34 -12.30 -13.43
C PHE A 6 -4.86 -12.35 -12.01
N VAL A 7 -4.50 -13.41 -11.30
CA VAL A 7 -4.85 -13.64 -9.90
C VAL A 7 -3.57 -13.57 -9.09
N LEU A 8 -3.45 -12.58 -8.20
CA LEU A 8 -2.38 -12.53 -7.20
C LEU A 8 -2.84 -13.24 -5.94
N MET A 9 -2.20 -14.36 -5.63
CA MET A 9 -2.41 -15.10 -4.38
C MET A 9 -1.26 -14.77 -3.42
N LEU A 10 -1.51 -13.91 -2.44
CA LEU A 10 -0.56 -13.61 -1.37
C LEU A 10 -0.71 -14.68 -0.29
N SER A 11 0.25 -15.60 -0.18
CA SER A 11 0.27 -16.59 0.89
C SER A 11 0.48 -15.88 2.24
N GLY A 12 -0.50 -15.98 3.13
CA GLY A 12 -0.44 -15.46 4.48
C GLY A 12 0.64 -16.15 5.30
N GLY A 13 1.85 -15.58 5.30
CA GLY A 13 2.91 -15.92 6.23
C GLY A 13 2.60 -15.34 7.61
N ALA A 14 1.74 -16.01 8.37
CA ALA A 14 1.67 -15.76 9.80
C ALA A 14 2.98 -16.26 10.44
N SER A 15 3.62 -15.38 11.21
CA SER A 15 4.73 -15.67 12.12
C SER A 15 6.12 -15.74 11.51
N GLN A 16 6.74 -14.58 11.28
CA GLN A 16 8.08 -14.37 11.83
C GLN A 16 8.16 -12.98 12.46
N LYS A 17 8.35 -13.01 13.77
CA LYS A 17 8.71 -11.91 14.65
C LYS A 17 10.01 -11.29 14.14
N ASN A 18 9.91 -10.31 13.25
CA ASN A 18 10.97 -9.33 13.09
C ASN A 18 10.29 -7.97 12.93
N ALA A 19 10.48 -7.13 13.95
CA ALA A 19 9.93 -5.81 14.06
C ALA A 19 10.60 -4.85 13.06
N VAL A 20 10.50 -5.13 11.76
CA VAL A 20 10.73 -4.14 10.73
C VAL A 20 9.39 -3.42 10.54
N SER A 21 9.16 -2.48 11.45
CA SER A 21 8.14 -1.41 11.40
C SER A 21 7.03 -1.63 10.38
N SER A 22 5.92 -2.26 10.79
CA SER A 22 4.71 -2.49 9.97
C SER A 22 4.11 -1.23 9.32
N GLN A 23 4.56 -0.04 9.72
CA GLN A 23 4.19 1.27 9.17
C GLN A 23 5.18 1.80 8.10
N ALA A 24 6.40 1.26 8.02
CA ALA A 24 7.40 1.69 7.04
C ALA A 24 7.13 1.14 5.63
N GLU A 25 6.53 -0.05 5.52
CA GLU A 25 6.19 -0.65 4.22
C GLU A 25 5.05 0.10 3.50
N PRO A 26 3.93 0.47 4.16
CA PRO A 26 2.89 1.28 3.53
C PRO A 26 3.37 2.68 3.11
N SER A 27 4.16 3.34 3.96
CA SER A 27 4.68 4.68 3.66
C SER A 27 5.71 4.65 2.53
N ARG A 28 6.59 3.64 2.49
CA ARG A 28 7.54 3.45 1.38
C ARG A 28 6.83 3.22 0.06
N LEU A 29 5.79 2.37 0.05
CA LEU A 29 4.99 2.16 -1.15
C LEU A 29 4.25 3.44 -1.57
N ALA A 30 3.68 4.17 -0.62
CA ALA A 30 3.01 5.44 -0.89
C ALA A 30 3.93 6.48 -1.52
N SER A 31 5.17 6.61 -1.03
CA SER A 31 6.16 7.53 -1.61
C SER A 31 6.56 7.14 -3.04
N LEU A 32 6.68 5.85 -3.34
CA LEU A 32 6.97 5.37 -4.70
C LEU A 32 5.80 5.64 -5.66
N LEU A 33 4.56 5.43 -5.19
CA LEU A 33 3.36 5.65 -6.00
C LEU A 33 3.00 7.14 -6.13
N GLY A 34 3.48 7.99 -5.21
CA GLY A 34 3.19 9.43 -5.16
C GLY A 34 3.51 10.19 -6.44
N ALA A 35 4.53 9.75 -7.19
CA ALA A 35 4.93 10.35 -8.47
C ALA A 35 3.97 10.01 -9.64
N HIS A 36 3.11 9.00 -9.48
CA HIS A 36 2.33 8.43 -10.58
C HIS A 36 0.82 8.29 -10.28
N MET A 37 0.40 8.46 -9.02
CA MET A 37 -0.96 8.21 -8.58
C MET A 37 -1.51 9.31 -7.68
N SER A 38 -2.84 9.46 -7.65
CA SER A 38 -3.53 10.32 -6.68
C SER A 38 -3.49 9.70 -5.29
N SER A 39 -3.51 10.52 -4.23
CA SER A 39 -3.58 10.06 -2.84
C SER A 39 -4.76 9.12 -2.58
N LYS A 40 -5.86 9.25 -3.34
CA LYS A 40 -7.03 8.35 -3.26
C LYS A 40 -6.73 6.94 -3.82
N ASP A 41 -5.98 6.86 -4.92
CA ASP A 41 -5.61 5.59 -5.54
C ASP A 41 -4.51 4.89 -4.74
N ILE A 42 -3.58 5.67 -4.19
CA ILE A 42 -2.58 5.18 -3.23
C ILE A 42 -3.29 4.61 -2.00
N ALA A 43 -4.22 5.34 -1.40
CA ALA A 43 -4.99 4.84 -0.24
C ALA A 43 -5.75 3.54 -0.55
N THR A 44 -6.32 3.43 -1.75
CA THR A 44 -7.01 2.21 -2.18
C THR A 44 -6.03 1.03 -2.31
N THR A 45 -4.87 1.27 -2.90
CA THR A 45 -3.80 0.27 -3.05
C THR A 45 -3.26 -0.18 -1.69
N LEU A 46 -2.99 0.77 -0.79
CA LEU A 46 -2.52 0.48 0.57
C LEU A 46 -3.57 -0.30 1.39
N SER A 47 -4.84 0.09 1.29
CA SER A 47 -5.94 -0.62 1.95
C SER A 47 -6.06 -2.06 1.44
N SER A 48 -5.93 -2.26 0.13
CA SER A 48 -6.01 -3.58 -0.48
C SER A 48 -4.80 -4.46 -0.19
N MET A 49 -3.57 -3.92 -0.15
CA MET A 49 -2.35 -4.70 0.01
C MET A 49 -2.01 -5.00 1.47
N PHE A 50 -2.30 -4.06 2.38
CA PHE A 50 -1.93 -4.15 3.78
C PHE A 50 -3.13 -4.34 4.72
N GLY A 51 -4.35 -4.43 4.19
CA GLY A 51 -5.57 -4.52 4.99
C GLY A 51 -5.86 -3.28 5.83
N LEU A 52 -5.23 -2.14 5.49
CA LEU A 52 -5.41 -0.88 6.22
C LEU A 52 -6.84 -0.37 6.07
N ASN A 53 -7.36 0.26 7.12
CA ASN A 53 -8.62 0.96 6.99
C ASN A 53 -8.45 2.17 6.04
N LYS A 54 -9.55 2.60 5.40
CA LYS A 54 -9.50 3.67 4.38
C LYS A 54 -8.92 4.99 4.92
N ASN A 55 -9.17 5.31 6.19
CA ASN A 55 -8.70 6.54 6.79
C ASN A 55 -7.18 6.48 7.06
N GLU A 56 -6.69 5.39 7.65
CA GLU A 56 -5.26 5.13 7.87
C GLU A 56 -4.48 5.16 6.57
N ALA A 57 -4.96 4.45 5.55
CA ALA A 57 -4.33 4.41 4.24
C ALA A 57 -4.28 5.79 3.58
N TYR A 58 -5.33 6.60 3.75
CA TYR A 58 -5.40 7.96 3.21
C TYR A 58 -4.47 8.93 3.93
N GLN A 59 -4.36 8.83 5.26
CA GLN A 59 -3.41 9.64 6.03
C GLN A 59 -1.96 9.32 5.65
N ILE A 60 -1.62 8.05 5.43
CA ILE A 60 -0.29 7.65 4.95
C ILE A 60 -0.05 8.26 3.56
N ALA A 61 -1.00 8.12 2.64
CA ALA A 61 -0.90 8.67 1.29
C ALA A 61 -0.75 10.21 1.25
N LEU A 62 -1.45 10.92 2.14
CA LEU A 62 -1.30 12.37 2.29
C LEU A 62 0.09 12.73 2.85
N SER A 63 0.48 12.10 3.95
CA SER A 63 1.74 12.39 4.63
C SER A 63 2.97 12.16 3.76
N CYS A 64 2.91 11.21 2.82
CA CYS A 64 3.98 10.93 1.87
C CYS A 64 4.06 11.97 0.74
N LYS A 65 2.94 12.60 0.39
CA LYS A 65 2.87 13.60 -0.66
C LYS A 65 3.25 15.00 -0.17
N GLU A 66 3.03 15.28 1.12
CA GLU A 66 3.46 16.53 1.75
C GLU A 66 4.97 16.56 2.08
N LYS A 67 5.61 15.39 2.12
CA LYS A 67 7.05 15.23 2.40
C LYS A 67 7.92 15.06 1.15
N GLY A 68 7.33 15.11 -0.04
CA GLY A 68 8.00 14.92 -1.34
C GLY A 68 8.15 16.21 -2.13
#